data_AF-A0AAE2W2F1-F1
#
_entry.id   AF-A0AAE2W2F1-F1
#
_cell.length_a   1.000
_cell.length_b   1.000
_cell.length_c   1.000
_cell.angle_alpha   90.00
_cell.angle_beta   90.00
_cell.angle_gamma   90.00
#
_symmetry.space_group_name_H-M   'P 1'
#
loop_
_entity.id
_entity.type
_entity.pdbx_description
1 polymer ?
#
loop_
_entity_poly.entity_id
_entity_poly.type
_entity_poly.pdbx_seq_one_letter_code
_entity_poly.pdbx_strand_id
1 'polypeptide(L)'
;MEHYIIVGRKIDQGGTSYLHSDGSINKSATKNGNAGEALNVEYIGKKIVELSQKDPLQKGSSEYRRETEIIRNALVIVEPDNFVSPAAELKAMLDNVTVELEYDTRVEGAGNAADTNIRKLVIPSRGSFDYRQKYFKDEAPNPGFKPPLTYTLDQQMMKLFFRKLIAEVLGDYRDENDNPLPVETREGLTKQIDKKLGNYDEIVADAEDATEKSMANVLTNPLSAFYRAVGIYTTNMCD
;
A
#
# COMPACT_ATOMS: atom_id res chain seq x y z
N MET A 1 10.06 23.96 -8.46
CA MET A 1 9.05 23.25 -7.65
C MET A 1 9.79 22.23 -6.82
N GLU A 2 9.80 22.40 -5.49
CA GLU A 2 10.67 21.64 -4.57
C GLU A 2 9.89 20.93 -3.45
N HIS A 3 8.56 20.83 -3.60
CA HIS A 3 7.67 20.34 -2.55
C HIS A 3 6.72 19.28 -3.10
N TYR A 4 7.24 18.11 -3.47
CA TYR A 4 6.44 16.92 -3.77
C TYR A 4 7.21 15.67 -3.34
N ILE A 5 6.50 14.57 -3.18
CA ILE A 5 7.11 13.25 -2.98
C ILE A 5 6.58 12.28 -4.03
N ILE A 6 7.39 11.30 -4.38
CA ILE A 6 7.01 10.21 -5.29
C ILE A 6 6.82 8.98 -4.41
N VAL A 7 5.67 8.34 -4.54
CA VAL A 7 5.34 7.14 -3.75
C VAL A 7 4.55 6.15 -4.60
N GLY A 8 4.44 4.91 -4.14
CA GLY A 8 3.52 3.94 -4.72
C GLY A 8 2.08 4.45 -4.62
N ARG A 9 1.33 4.37 -5.72
CA ARG A 9 -0.06 4.82 -5.78
C ARG A 9 -0.90 4.07 -4.75
N LYS A 10 -1.67 4.81 -3.96
CA LYS A 10 -2.59 4.20 -3.00
C LYS A 10 -3.69 3.47 -3.74
N ILE A 11 -4.16 2.39 -3.13
CA ILE A 11 -5.28 1.62 -3.69
C ILE A 11 -6.54 2.51 -3.71
N ASP A 12 -6.77 3.36 -2.72
CA ASP A 12 -7.98 4.19 -2.58
C ASP A 12 -7.92 5.56 -3.28
N GLN A 13 -6.90 5.84 -4.10
CA GLN A 13 -6.78 7.11 -4.82
C GLN A 13 -7.14 6.94 -6.30
N GLY A 14 -8.11 7.72 -6.77
CA GLY A 14 -8.52 7.73 -8.17
C GLY A 14 -7.37 8.01 -9.16
N GLY A 15 -7.62 7.73 -10.44
CA GLY A 15 -6.62 7.90 -11.50
C GLY A 15 -5.61 6.76 -11.64
N THR A 16 -5.88 5.60 -11.02
CA THR A 16 -5.15 4.34 -11.20
C THR A 16 -5.06 3.95 -12.67
N SER A 17 -3.86 3.60 -13.10
CA SER A 17 -3.62 2.95 -14.39
C SER A 17 -3.82 1.44 -14.23
N TYR A 18 -4.22 0.77 -15.30
CA TYR A 18 -4.48 -0.67 -15.32
C TYR A 18 -3.62 -1.32 -16.40
N LEU A 19 -2.97 -2.42 -16.04
CA LEU A 19 -2.25 -3.30 -16.96
C LEU A 19 -3.23 -4.33 -17.54
N HIS A 20 -3.36 -4.35 -18.85
CA HIS A 20 -4.21 -5.31 -19.56
C HIS A 20 -3.41 -6.52 -20.04
N SER A 21 -4.10 -7.61 -20.37
CA SER A 21 -3.47 -8.89 -20.78
C SER A 21 -2.61 -8.79 -22.05
N ASP A 22 -2.88 -7.80 -22.90
CA ASP A 22 -2.06 -7.48 -24.08
C ASP A 22 -0.82 -6.64 -23.78
N GLY A 23 -0.58 -6.32 -22.51
CA GLY A 23 0.53 -5.50 -22.04
C GLY A 23 0.29 -4.00 -22.13
N SER A 24 -0.87 -3.54 -22.61
CA SER A 24 -1.19 -2.11 -22.64
C SER A 24 -1.54 -1.57 -21.26
N ILE A 25 -1.20 -0.30 -21.02
CA ILE A 25 -1.49 0.41 -19.78
C ILE A 25 -2.40 1.61 -20.11
N ASN A 26 -3.53 1.72 -19.41
CA ASN A 26 -4.44 2.87 -19.54
C ASN A 26 -5.30 3.05 -18.29
N LYS A 27 -6.14 4.09 -18.24
CA LYS A 27 -7.01 4.38 -17.07
C LYS A 27 -8.31 3.58 -17.04
N SER A 28 -8.58 2.73 -18.03
CA SER A 28 -9.78 1.89 -18.07
C SER A 28 -9.57 0.64 -17.24
N ALA A 29 -10.46 0.41 -16.27
CA ALA A 29 -10.43 -0.80 -15.44
C ALA A 29 -10.70 -2.09 -16.24
N THR A 30 -11.34 -1.96 -17.41
CA THR A 30 -11.63 -3.08 -18.30
C THR A 30 -11.23 -2.78 -19.74
N LYS A 31 -10.82 -3.82 -20.47
CA LYS A 31 -10.56 -3.76 -21.91
C LYS A 31 -11.07 -5.04 -22.56
N ASN A 32 -11.90 -4.89 -23.60
CA ASN A 32 -12.53 -6.02 -24.30
C ASN A 32 -13.25 -7.00 -23.34
N GLY A 33 -13.91 -6.47 -22.32
CA GLY A 33 -14.64 -7.27 -21.31
C GLY A 33 -13.75 -7.93 -20.24
N ASN A 34 -12.43 -7.85 -20.36
CA ASN A 34 -11.51 -8.39 -19.36
C ASN A 34 -11.09 -7.29 -18.37
N ALA A 35 -11.04 -7.63 -17.09
CA ALA A 35 -10.50 -6.74 -16.06
C ALA A 35 -8.98 -6.60 -16.22
N GLY A 36 -8.50 -5.36 -16.14
CA GLY A 36 -7.07 -5.07 -16.02
C GLY A 36 -6.59 -5.20 -14.58
N GLU A 37 -5.30 -5.37 -14.40
CA GLU A 37 -4.65 -5.37 -13.09
C GLU A 37 -4.33 -3.94 -12.67
N ALA A 38 -4.82 -3.51 -11.51
CA ALA A 38 -4.60 -2.16 -10.99
C ALA A 38 -3.12 -1.93 -10.68
N LEU A 39 -2.52 -0.89 -11.28
CA LEU A 39 -1.14 -0.49 -11.03
C LEU A 39 -1.10 0.43 -9.80
N ASN A 40 -0.89 -0.19 -8.65
CA ASN A 40 -0.84 0.45 -7.35
C ASN A 40 0.32 -0.10 -6.51
N VAL A 41 0.41 0.32 -5.25
CA VAL A 41 1.47 -0.12 -4.34
C VAL A 41 1.46 -1.63 -4.05
N GLU A 42 0.30 -2.30 -4.07
CA GLU A 42 0.21 -3.77 -3.97
C GLU A 42 0.85 -4.44 -5.18
N TYR A 43 0.56 -3.93 -6.40
CA TYR A 43 1.18 -4.41 -7.63
C TYR A 43 2.71 -4.32 -7.57
N ILE A 44 3.24 -3.18 -7.12
CA ILE A 44 4.70 -2.98 -6.99
C ILE A 44 5.28 -4.06 -6.08
N GLY A 45 4.71 -4.27 -4.89
CA GLY A 45 5.27 -5.26 -3.98
C GLY A 45 5.13 -6.71 -4.46
N LYS A 46 4.01 -7.06 -5.12
CA LYS A 46 3.87 -8.35 -5.82
C LYS A 46 4.98 -8.51 -6.85
N LYS A 47 5.25 -7.49 -7.66
CA LYS A 47 6.29 -7.51 -8.68
C LYS A 47 7.69 -7.66 -8.08
N ILE A 48 8.00 -6.97 -6.98
CA ILE A 48 9.28 -7.10 -6.27
C ILE A 48 9.47 -8.54 -5.77
N VAL A 49 8.44 -9.17 -5.21
CA VAL A 49 8.52 -10.57 -4.79
C VAL A 49 8.74 -11.50 -5.98
N GLU A 50 8.00 -11.33 -7.08
CA GLU A 50 8.20 -12.11 -8.31
C GLU A 50 9.62 -11.97 -8.88
N LEU A 51 10.17 -10.74 -8.90
CA LEU A 51 11.53 -10.47 -9.37
C LEU A 51 12.60 -11.06 -8.44
N SER A 52 12.34 -11.10 -7.13
CA SER A 52 13.27 -11.70 -6.15
C SER A 52 13.42 -13.22 -6.27
N GLN A 53 12.50 -13.88 -6.98
CA GLN A 53 12.50 -15.33 -7.19
C GLN A 53 13.22 -15.75 -8.48
N LYS A 54 13.73 -14.78 -9.26
CA LYS A 54 14.37 -14.99 -10.55
C LYS A 54 15.80 -14.45 -10.54
N ASP A 55 16.58 -14.83 -11.54
CA ASP A 55 17.88 -14.21 -11.78
C ASP A 55 17.71 -12.69 -12.05
N PRO A 56 18.69 -11.87 -11.64
CA PRO A 56 18.67 -10.43 -11.88
C PRO A 56 18.44 -10.09 -13.35
N LEU A 57 17.50 -9.19 -13.62
CA LEU A 57 17.26 -8.72 -14.99
C LEU A 57 18.46 -7.89 -15.48
N GLN A 58 18.92 -8.17 -16.69
CA GLN A 58 20.00 -7.41 -17.30
C GLN A 58 19.55 -5.96 -17.56
N LYS A 59 20.28 -4.98 -17.00
CA LYS A 59 20.01 -3.55 -17.20
C LYS A 59 19.95 -3.22 -18.70
N GLY A 60 18.84 -2.59 -19.12
CA GLY A 60 18.61 -2.19 -20.51
C GLY A 60 18.02 -3.27 -21.43
N SER A 61 17.82 -4.51 -20.96
CA SER A 61 17.05 -5.54 -21.67
C SER A 61 15.59 -5.13 -21.87
N SER A 62 14.90 -5.78 -22.81
CA SER A 62 13.47 -5.52 -23.08
C SER A 62 12.60 -5.81 -21.86
N GLU A 63 12.88 -6.90 -21.15
CA GLU A 63 12.19 -7.25 -19.90
C GLU A 63 12.45 -6.22 -18.80
N TYR A 64 13.72 -5.82 -18.57
CA TYR A 64 14.05 -4.77 -17.61
C TYR A 64 13.30 -3.46 -17.90
N ARG A 65 13.29 -3.00 -19.16
CA ARG A 65 12.59 -1.77 -19.56
C ARG A 65 11.08 -1.89 -19.39
N ARG A 66 10.51 -3.05 -19.69
CA ARG A 66 9.09 -3.33 -19.50
C ARG A 66 8.71 -3.25 -18.02
N GLU A 67 9.42 -3.97 -17.16
CA GLU A 67 9.07 -4.04 -15.74
C GLU A 67 9.27 -2.68 -15.04
N THR A 68 10.35 -1.96 -15.36
CA THR A 68 10.58 -0.59 -14.84
C THR A 68 9.51 0.40 -15.29
N GLU A 69 9.05 0.32 -16.55
CA GLU A 69 7.97 1.15 -17.07
C GLU A 69 6.61 0.84 -16.40
N ILE A 70 6.31 -0.44 -16.16
CA ILE A 70 5.07 -0.82 -15.45
C ILE A 70 5.13 -0.30 -14.01
N ILE A 71 6.26 -0.48 -13.32
CA ILE A 71 6.45 0.03 -11.95
C ILE A 71 6.30 1.55 -11.91
N ARG A 72 6.87 2.29 -12.88
CA ARG A 72 6.71 3.75 -13.00
C ARG A 72 5.24 4.15 -13.10
N ASN A 73 4.44 3.41 -13.87
CA ASN A 73 2.99 3.65 -14.00
C ASN A 73 2.19 3.31 -12.73
N ALA A 74 2.78 2.56 -11.79
CA ALA A 74 2.22 2.31 -10.46
C ALA A 74 2.63 3.36 -9.41
N LEU A 75 3.50 4.31 -9.75
CA LEU A 75 3.88 5.44 -8.90
C LEU A 75 2.90 6.63 -9.05
N VAL A 76 2.95 7.55 -8.09
CA VAL A 76 2.21 8.81 -8.11
C VAL A 76 3.02 9.93 -7.46
N ILE A 77 2.82 11.14 -7.98
CA ILE A 77 3.32 12.38 -7.37
C ILE A 77 2.30 12.83 -6.31
N VAL A 78 2.76 13.02 -5.07
CA VAL A 78 1.95 13.54 -3.97
C VAL A 78 2.43 14.94 -3.62
N GLU A 79 1.52 15.90 -3.73
CA GLU A 79 1.74 17.29 -3.42
C GLU A 79 1.30 17.62 -1.97
N PRO A 80 1.78 18.72 -1.39
CA PRO A 80 1.23 19.31 -0.18
C PRO A 80 -0.25 19.69 -0.36
N ASP A 81 -1.07 19.57 0.69
CA ASP A 81 -2.52 19.81 0.62
C ASP A 81 -2.92 21.21 0.11
N ASN A 82 -2.01 22.18 0.18
CA ASN A 82 -2.22 23.57 -0.28
C ASN A 82 -1.72 23.82 -1.71
N PHE A 83 -1.26 22.78 -2.42
CA PHE A 83 -0.73 22.87 -3.76
C PHE A 83 -1.49 21.90 -4.67
N VAL A 84 -2.03 22.42 -5.78
CA VAL A 84 -2.78 21.64 -6.75
C VAL A 84 -2.23 21.94 -8.14
N SER A 85 -1.35 21.06 -8.63
CA SER A 85 -0.85 21.16 -10.00
C SER A 85 -1.88 20.62 -11.00
N PRO A 86 -1.92 21.17 -12.23
CA PRO A 86 -2.67 20.57 -13.32
C PRO A 86 -2.27 19.11 -13.57
N ALA A 87 -3.23 18.25 -13.92
CA ALA A 87 -2.97 16.82 -14.16
C ALA A 87 -1.92 16.56 -15.27
N ALA A 88 -1.80 17.47 -16.25
CA ALA A 88 -0.79 17.38 -17.31
C ALA A 88 0.64 17.60 -16.77
N GLU A 89 0.79 18.47 -15.78
CA GLU A 89 2.07 18.77 -15.14
C GLU A 89 2.52 17.60 -14.25
N LEU A 90 1.60 17.05 -13.44
CA LEU A 90 1.84 15.83 -12.66
C LEU A 90 2.22 14.64 -13.55
N LYS A 91 1.60 14.52 -14.72
CA LYS A 91 1.97 13.51 -15.71
C LYS A 91 3.37 13.75 -16.25
N ALA A 92 3.72 14.99 -16.61
CA ALA A 92 5.06 15.32 -17.10
C ALA A 92 6.15 15.06 -16.05
N MET A 93 5.87 15.34 -14.78
CA MET A 93 6.76 14.97 -13.67
C MET A 93 6.96 13.46 -13.59
N LEU A 94 5.88 12.68 -13.62
CA LEU A 94 5.93 11.21 -13.61
C LEU A 94 6.64 10.62 -14.84
N ASP A 95 6.53 11.29 -16.00
CA ASP A 95 7.23 10.91 -17.24
C ASP A 95 8.74 11.13 -17.18
N ASN A 96 9.22 11.99 -16.29
CA ASN A 96 10.64 12.20 -16.03
C ASN A 96 11.21 11.26 -14.95
N VAL A 97 10.37 10.47 -14.29
CA VAL A 97 10.81 9.51 -13.27
C VAL A 97 11.50 8.33 -13.95
N THR A 98 12.73 8.04 -13.51
CA THR A 98 13.45 6.83 -13.91
C THR A 98 13.37 5.82 -12.77
N VAL A 99 12.94 4.59 -13.08
CA VAL A 99 12.94 3.48 -12.13
C VAL A 99 14.16 2.61 -12.40
N GLU A 100 14.96 2.35 -11.36
CA GLU A 100 16.07 1.41 -11.40
C GLU A 100 15.81 0.19 -10.50
N LEU A 101 16.19 -1.00 -10.96
CA LEU A 101 16.10 -2.24 -10.19
C LEU A 101 17.49 -2.62 -9.69
N GLU A 102 17.60 -2.82 -8.38
CA GLU A 102 18.84 -3.18 -7.69
C GLU A 102 18.61 -4.50 -6.96
N TYR A 103 19.42 -5.50 -7.27
CA TYR A 103 19.26 -6.86 -6.75
C TYR A 103 20.24 -7.11 -5.60
N ASP A 104 19.72 -7.69 -4.52
CA ASP A 104 20.56 -8.20 -3.45
C ASP A 104 21.35 -9.42 -3.97
N THR A 105 22.65 -9.46 -3.67
CA THR A 105 23.56 -10.51 -4.15
C THR A 105 23.68 -11.68 -3.18
N ARG A 106 23.02 -11.61 -2.02
CA ARG A 106 23.03 -12.69 -1.03
C ARG A 106 22.31 -13.92 -1.57
N VAL A 107 22.94 -15.08 -1.39
CA VAL A 107 22.40 -16.38 -1.79
C VAL A 107 22.30 -17.28 -0.56
N GLU A 108 21.20 -18.00 -0.43
CA GLU A 108 21.00 -18.98 0.64
C GLU A 108 22.13 -20.03 0.63
N GLY A 109 22.68 -20.35 1.81
CA GLY A 109 23.72 -21.37 1.95
C GLY A 109 25.13 -20.95 1.52
N ALA A 110 25.36 -19.70 1.11
CA ALA A 110 26.69 -19.14 0.90
C ALA A 110 27.42 -18.99 2.25
N GLY A 111 28.01 -20.08 2.73
CA GLY A 111 28.58 -20.20 4.08
C GLY A 111 29.72 -19.24 4.40
N ASN A 112 29.80 -18.87 5.69
CA ASN A 112 30.95 -18.34 6.44
C ASN A 112 31.63 -17.03 6.00
N ALA A 113 31.20 -16.35 4.93
CA ALA A 113 31.56 -14.95 4.78
C ALA A 113 30.73 -14.11 5.77
N ALA A 114 31.37 -13.19 6.50
CA ALA A 114 30.64 -12.22 7.32
C ALA A 114 29.64 -11.48 6.42
N ASP A 115 28.34 -11.56 6.77
CA ASP A 115 27.25 -10.94 6.00
C ASP A 115 27.58 -9.46 5.76
N THR A 116 27.99 -9.13 4.54
CA THR A 116 28.37 -7.78 4.17
C THR A 116 27.15 -7.13 3.57
N ASN A 117 26.54 -6.24 4.34
CA ASN A 117 25.26 -5.65 3.99
C ASN A 117 25.39 -4.15 3.68
N ILE A 118 25.06 -3.77 2.43
CA ILE A 118 25.01 -2.36 2.01
C ILE A 118 23.54 -1.97 1.86
N ARG A 119 23.13 -0.91 2.57
CA ARG A 119 21.80 -0.30 2.44
C ARG A 119 21.89 0.93 1.56
N LYS A 120 21.18 0.93 0.43
CA LYS A 120 20.93 2.13 -0.37
C LYS A 120 19.71 2.82 0.23
N LEU A 121 19.95 3.95 0.92
CA LEU A 121 18.90 4.81 1.42
C LEU A 121 18.82 6.03 0.53
N VAL A 122 17.61 6.37 0.14
CA VAL A 122 17.39 7.52 -0.71
C VAL A 122 16.76 8.65 0.07
N ILE A 123 17.37 9.83 -0.02
CA ILE A 123 17.01 11.01 0.76
C ILE A 123 16.40 12.02 -0.21
N PRO A 124 15.09 12.31 -0.11
CA PRO A 124 14.43 13.26 -0.98
C PRO A 124 15.11 14.64 -0.99
N SER A 125 14.96 15.35 -2.10
CA SER A 125 15.56 16.66 -2.29
C SER A 125 15.22 17.65 -1.16
N ARG A 126 16.12 18.61 -0.93
CA ARG A 126 16.00 19.63 0.12
C ARG A 126 14.62 20.29 0.06
N GLY A 127 13.95 20.37 1.21
CA GLY A 127 12.65 21.06 1.31
C GLY A 127 11.42 20.18 1.04
N SER A 128 11.60 18.94 0.55
CA SER A 128 10.49 18.04 0.25
C SER A 128 9.59 17.75 1.46
N PHE A 129 10.17 17.72 2.67
CA PHE A 129 9.45 17.44 3.91
C PHE A 129 9.22 18.66 4.81
N ASP A 130 9.81 19.81 4.50
CA ASP A 130 9.81 20.99 5.38
C ASP A 130 8.39 21.46 5.68
N TYR A 131 7.53 21.48 4.65
CA TYR A 131 6.13 21.86 4.81
C TYR A 131 5.39 20.93 5.78
N ARG A 132 5.48 19.60 5.58
CA ARG A 132 4.79 18.62 6.44
C ARG A 132 5.36 18.64 7.85
N GLN A 133 6.67 18.78 8.00
CA GLN A 133 7.29 18.88 9.31
C GLN A 133 6.81 20.13 10.06
N LYS A 134 6.70 21.28 9.39
CA LYS A 134 6.15 22.50 9.99
C LYS A 134 4.68 22.31 10.39
N TYR A 135 3.86 21.75 9.51
CA TYR A 135 2.46 21.44 9.79
C TYR A 135 2.30 20.61 11.07
N PHE A 136 3.04 19.50 11.23
CA PHE A 136 2.93 18.65 12.43
C PHE A 136 3.57 19.25 13.68
N LYS A 137 4.52 20.19 13.55
CA LYS A 137 5.08 20.92 14.69
C LYS A 137 4.07 21.91 15.28
N ASP A 138 3.16 22.43 14.47
CA ASP A 138 2.12 23.36 14.89
C ASP A 138 0.89 22.64 15.47
N GLU A 139 0.78 21.31 15.31
CA GLU A 139 -0.26 20.49 15.95
C GLU A 139 0.08 20.21 17.43
N ALA A 140 -0.89 20.44 18.32
CA ALA A 140 -0.74 20.10 19.73
C ALA A 140 -0.67 18.56 19.90
N PRO A 141 0.30 18.02 20.67
CA PRO A 141 0.36 16.60 20.94
C PRO A 141 -0.92 16.13 21.64
N ASN A 142 -1.71 15.29 20.95
CA ASN A 142 -2.93 14.71 21.49
C ASN A 142 -2.95 13.21 21.20
N PRO A 143 -3.13 12.34 22.21
CA PRO A 143 -3.31 10.90 21.96
C PRO A 143 -4.43 10.63 20.95
N GLY A 144 -4.18 9.70 20.03
CA GLY A 144 -5.16 9.33 18.99
C GLY A 144 -5.10 10.17 17.71
N PHE A 145 -4.04 10.95 17.48
CA PHE A 145 -3.80 11.60 16.20
C PHE A 145 -3.65 10.56 15.07
N LYS A 146 -4.11 10.90 13.86
CA LYS A 146 -3.87 10.08 12.66
C LYS A 146 -2.39 10.19 12.29
N PRO A 147 -1.61 9.09 12.29
CA PRO A 147 -0.19 9.22 11.99
C PRO A 147 0.02 9.74 10.57
N PRO A 148 1.03 10.61 10.37
CA PRO A 148 1.33 11.16 9.05
C PRO A 148 1.69 10.05 8.07
N LEU A 149 1.38 10.26 6.78
CA LEU A 149 1.68 9.32 5.70
C LEU A 149 1.02 7.93 5.85
N THR A 150 0.09 7.76 6.79
CA THR A 150 -0.68 6.52 6.91
C THR A 150 -1.63 6.38 5.72
N TYR A 151 -1.62 5.23 5.08
CA TYR A 151 -2.59 4.92 4.04
C TYR A 151 -3.92 4.57 4.70
N THR A 152 -5.05 4.98 4.12
CA THR A 152 -6.39 4.70 4.68
C THR A 152 -6.59 3.21 4.93
N LEU A 153 -6.04 2.38 4.05
CA LEU A 153 -6.12 0.93 4.15
C LEU A 153 -5.39 0.36 5.38
N ASP A 154 -4.28 0.97 5.84
CA ASP A 154 -3.62 0.56 7.10
C ASP A 154 -4.53 0.80 8.30
N GLN A 155 -5.28 1.90 8.29
CA GLN A 155 -6.24 2.20 9.35
C GLN A 155 -7.37 1.17 9.36
N GLN A 156 -7.85 0.77 8.17
CA GLN A 156 -8.87 -0.27 8.07
C GLN A 156 -8.33 -1.63 8.53
N MET A 157 -7.14 -2.04 8.09
CA MET A 157 -6.49 -3.27 8.56
C MET A 157 -6.37 -3.31 10.08
N MET A 158 -5.98 -2.19 10.72
CA MET A 158 -5.89 -2.10 12.18
C MET A 158 -7.26 -2.19 12.87
N LYS A 159 -8.28 -1.50 12.37
CA LYS A 159 -9.65 -1.59 12.92
C LYS A 159 -10.17 -3.02 12.86
N LEU A 160 -9.96 -3.66 11.72
CA LEU A 160 -10.32 -5.04 11.44
C LEU A 160 -9.57 -6.01 12.38
N PHE A 161 -8.27 -5.83 12.57
CA PHE A 161 -7.49 -6.56 13.58
C PHE A 161 -8.04 -6.38 15.01
N PHE A 162 -8.31 -5.15 15.44
CA PHE A 162 -8.88 -4.90 16.77
C PHE A 162 -10.29 -5.47 16.92
N ARG A 163 -11.12 -5.41 15.87
CA ARG A 163 -12.43 -6.06 15.86
C ARG A 163 -12.30 -7.56 16.14
N LYS A 164 -11.35 -8.24 15.48
CA LYS A 164 -11.10 -9.66 15.72
C LYS A 164 -10.69 -9.94 17.16
N LEU A 165 -9.73 -9.18 17.70
CA LEU A 165 -9.31 -9.30 19.11
C LEU A 165 -10.46 -9.07 20.09
N ILE A 166 -11.30 -8.06 19.86
CA ILE A 166 -12.44 -7.80 20.72
C ILE A 166 -13.45 -8.96 20.63
N ALA A 167 -13.70 -9.50 19.43
CA ALA A 167 -14.58 -10.65 19.26
C ALA A 167 -14.07 -11.89 20.00
N GLU A 168 -12.75 -12.15 19.98
CA GLU A 168 -12.11 -13.20 20.78
C GLU A 168 -12.32 -12.95 22.28
N VAL A 169 -12.04 -11.74 22.77
CA VAL A 169 -12.28 -11.37 24.18
C VAL A 169 -13.74 -11.57 24.58
N LEU A 170 -14.70 -11.19 23.73
CA LEU A 170 -16.14 -11.40 24.02
C LEU A 170 -16.54 -12.89 24.00
N GLY A 171 -15.87 -13.72 23.19
CA GLY A 171 -16.08 -15.16 23.15
C GLY A 171 -15.47 -15.88 24.37
N ASP A 172 -14.31 -15.42 24.80
CA ASP A 172 -13.52 -16.02 25.87
C ASP A 172 -13.89 -15.48 27.26
N TYR A 173 -14.60 -14.35 27.33
CA TYR A 173 -15.03 -13.76 28.59
C TYR A 173 -15.79 -14.78 29.46
N ARG A 174 -15.40 -14.85 30.73
CA ARG A 174 -16.10 -15.57 31.79
C ARG A 174 -16.24 -14.64 32.99
N ASP A 175 -17.42 -14.63 33.62
CA ASP A 175 -17.62 -13.92 34.88
C ASP A 175 -16.98 -14.66 36.06
N GLU A 176 -17.14 -14.13 37.28
CA GLU A 176 -16.58 -14.72 38.51
C GLU A 176 -17.10 -16.14 38.82
N ASN A 177 -18.21 -16.55 38.18
CA ASN A 177 -18.83 -17.87 38.34
C ASN A 177 -18.59 -18.78 37.11
N ASP A 178 -17.64 -18.43 36.25
CA ASP A 178 -17.31 -19.14 35.01
C ASP A 178 -18.46 -19.16 33.97
N ASN A 179 -19.40 -18.22 34.05
CA ASN A 179 -20.44 -18.10 33.03
C ASN A 179 -19.96 -17.26 31.84
N PRO A 180 -20.24 -17.68 30.59
CA PRO A 180 -19.99 -16.84 29.43
C PRO A 180 -20.92 -15.62 29.40
N LEU A 181 -20.57 -14.62 28.60
CA LEU A 181 -21.49 -13.54 28.25
C LEU A 181 -22.80 -14.11 27.66
N PRO A 182 -23.98 -13.62 28.09
CA PRO A 182 -25.24 -13.98 27.45
C PRO A 182 -25.20 -13.70 25.95
N VAL A 183 -25.75 -14.62 25.15
CA VAL A 183 -25.70 -14.57 23.67
C VAL A 183 -26.20 -13.22 23.14
N GLU A 184 -27.35 -12.75 23.63
CA GLU A 184 -27.94 -11.46 23.21
C GLU A 184 -27.03 -10.26 23.53
N THR A 185 -26.34 -10.30 24.66
CA THR A 185 -25.39 -9.23 25.05
C THR A 185 -24.17 -9.25 24.14
N ARG A 186 -23.62 -10.44 23.88
CA ARG A 186 -22.49 -10.61 22.96
C ARG A 186 -22.84 -10.13 21.55
N GLU A 187 -23.99 -10.51 21.01
CA GLU A 187 -24.46 -10.06 19.69
C GLU A 187 -24.69 -8.54 19.65
N GLY A 188 -25.29 -7.97 20.70
CA GLY A 188 -25.49 -6.52 20.83
C GLY A 188 -24.18 -5.74 20.84
N LEU A 189 -23.17 -6.22 21.59
CA LEU A 189 -21.83 -5.63 21.62
C LEU A 189 -21.14 -5.74 20.26
N THR A 190 -21.14 -6.93 19.64
CA THR A 190 -20.57 -7.14 18.29
C THR A 190 -21.16 -6.17 17.29
N LYS A 191 -22.48 -5.97 17.27
CA LYS A 191 -23.14 -5.04 16.36
C LYS A 191 -22.70 -3.58 16.57
N GLN A 192 -22.44 -3.16 17.80
CA GLN A 192 -21.93 -1.81 18.08
C GLN A 192 -20.47 -1.65 17.68
N ILE A 193 -19.66 -2.71 17.88
CA ILE A 193 -18.27 -2.75 17.43
C ILE A 193 -18.20 -2.66 15.90
N ASP A 194 -19.02 -3.43 15.19
CA ASP A 194 -19.09 -3.42 13.71
C ASP A 194 -19.42 -2.02 13.18
N LYS A 195 -20.35 -1.30 13.82
CA LYS A 195 -20.67 0.10 13.46
C LYS A 195 -19.50 1.08 13.66
N LYS A 196 -18.55 0.78 14.55
CA LYS A 196 -17.44 1.68 14.90
C LYS A 196 -16.15 1.32 14.16
N LEU A 197 -15.87 0.03 14.04
CA LEU A 197 -14.63 -0.50 13.47
C LEU A 197 -14.79 -0.96 12.02
N GLY A 198 -16.03 -1.09 11.53
CA GLY A 198 -16.34 -1.62 10.21
C GLY A 198 -16.59 -3.13 10.24
N ASN A 199 -17.21 -3.63 9.17
CA ASN A 199 -17.53 -5.04 8.97
C ASN A 199 -16.84 -5.55 7.70
N TYR A 200 -16.13 -6.67 7.80
CA TYR A 200 -15.44 -7.30 6.68
C TYR A 200 -16.39 -7.76 5.57
N ASP A 201 -17.51 -8.37 5.95
CA ASP A 201 -18.43 -8.99 4.99
C ASP A 201 -19.09 -7.92 4.11
N GLU A 202 -19.41 -6.77 4.71
CA GLU A 202 -19.91 -5.59 3.99
C GLU A 202 -18.86 -5.04 3.02
N ILE A 203 -17.61 -4.89 3.45
CA ILE A 203 -16.53 -4.39 2.58
C ILE A 203 -16.31 -5.29 1.35
N VAL A 204 -16.41 -6.61 1.52
CA VAL A 204 -16.27 -7.55 0.41
C VAL A 204 -17.51 -7.54 -0.49
N ALA A 205 -18.70 -7.49 0.10
CA ALA A 205 -19.96 -7.50 -0.65
C ALA A 205 -20.16 -6.23 -1.47
N ASP A 206 -19.72 -5.08 -0.96
CA ASP A 206 -19.89 -3.77 -1.58
C ASP A 206 -18.80 -3.45 -2.63
N ALA A 207 -17.82 -4.33 -2.83
CA ALA A 207 -16.72 -4.09 -3.77
C ALA A 207 -17.16 -4.34 -5.23
N GLU A 208 -17.45 -3.28 -5.96
CA GLU A 208 -17.97 -3.36 -7.33
C GLU A 208 -16.86 -3.31 -8.37
N ASP A 209 -15.92 -2.37 -8.22
CA ASP A 209 -14.86 -2.13 -9.19
C ASP A 209 -13.52 -2.80 -8.86
N ALA A 210 -12.56 -2.75 -9.79
CA ALA A 210 -11.26 -3.38 -9.63
C ALA A 210 -10.42 -2.79 -8.48
N THR A 211 -10.62 -1.51 -8.18
CA THR A 211 -9.95 -0.81 -7.09
C THR A 211 -10.51 -1.24 -5.74
N GLU A 212 -11.83 -1.24 -5.61
CA GLU A 212 -12.53 -1.70 -4.40
C GLU A 212 -12.25 -3.18 -4.13
N LYS A 213 -12.22 -4.02 -5.18
CA LYS A 213 -11.84 -5.42 -5.07
C LYS A 213 -10.39 -5.61 -4.63
N SER A 214 -9.45 -4.79 -5.10
CA SER A 214 -8.06 -4.81 -4.62
C SER A 214 -8.00 -4.40 -3.14
N MET A 215 -8.78 -3.40 -2.71
CA MET A 215 -8.88 -3.04 -1.29
C MET A 215 -9.42 -4.19 -0.45
N ALA A 216 -10.54 -4.80 -0.87
CA ALA A 216 -11.14 -5.94 -0.19
C ALA A 216 -10.16 -7.14 -0.10
N ASN A 217 -9.43 -7.43 -1.19
CA ASN A 217 -8.41 -8.47 -1.21
C ASN A 217 -7.29 -8.20 -0.22
N VAL A 218 -6.75 -6.98 -0.14
CA VAL A 218 -5.73 -6.64 0.86
C VAL A 218 -6.24 -6.81 2.30
N LEU A 219 -7.51 -6.48 2.56
CA LEU A 219 -8.09 -6.59 3.89
C LEU A 219 -8.38 -8.04 4.33
N THR A 220 -8.50 -8.96 3.36
CA THR A 220 -8.96 -10.33 3.61
C THR A 220 -7.91 -11.40 3.29
N ASN A 221 -6.90 -11.09 2.48
CA ASN A 221 -5.86 -12.00 2.06
C ASN A 221 -4.48 -11.57 2.62
N PRO A 222 -3.88 -12.36 3.54
CA PRO A 222 -2.56 -12.07 4.10
C PRO A 222 -1.46 -11.88 3.07
N LEU A 223 -1.53 -12.58 1.93
CA LEU A 223 -0.54 -12.45 0.86
C LEU A 223 -0.65 -11.09 0.15
N SER A 224 -1.87 -10.64 -0.14
CA SER A 224 -2.11 -9.30 -0.69
C SER A 224 -1.66 -8.20 0.29
N ALA A 225 -1.95 -8.37 1.59
CA ALA A 225 -1.45 -7.48 2.63
C ALA A 225 0.09 -7.44 2.68
N PHE A 226 0.75 -8.59 2.54
CA PHE A 226 2.21 -8.69 2.45
C PHE A 226 2.77 -7.97 1.23
N TYR A 227 2.22 -8.20 0.04
CA TYR A 227 2.63 -7.49 -1.18
C TYR A 227 2.47 -5.98 -1.03
N ARG A 228 1.34 -5.51 -0.50
CA ARG A 228 1.17 -4.09 -0.22
C ARG A 228 2.25 -3.53 0.72
N ALA A 229 2.55 -4.22 1.81
CA ALA A 229 3.59 -3.79 2.75
C ALA A 229 4.96 -3.69 2.06
N VAL A 230 5.35 -4.69 1.28
CA VAL A 230 6.59 -4.68 0.48
C VAL A 230 6.61 -3.45 -0.44
N GLY A 231 5.52 -3.21 -1.18
CA GLY A 231 5.43 -2.06 -2.10
C GLY A 231 5.58 -0.71 -1.39
N ILE A 232 5.01 -0.54 -0.19
CA ILE A 232 5.16 0.69 0.59
C ILE A 232 6.61 0.90 1.02
N TYR A 233 7.28 -0.15 1.52
CA TYR A 233 8.68 -0.04 1.95
C TYR A 233 9.61 0.30 0.78
N THR A 234 9.40 -0.31 -0.39
CA THR A 234 10.24 -0.09 -1.56
C THR A 234 10.02 1.28 -2.20
N THR A 235 8.82 1.85 -2.11
CA THR A 235 8.47 3.10 -2.80
C THR A 235 8.58 4.37 -1.95
N ASN A 236 8.67 4.26 -0.63
CA ASN A 236 8.92 5.42 0.24
C ASN A 236 10.41 5.82 0.29
N MET A 237 11.27 5.11 -0.43
CA MET A 237 12.68 5.45 -0.63
C MET A 237 12.89 5.86 -2.08
N CYS A 238 12.65 7.12 -2.43
CA CYS A 238 12.87 7.65 -3.79
C CYS A 238 14.04 8.64 -3.86
N ASP A 239 14.74 8.61 -4.99
CA ASP A 239 15.83 9.51 -5.47
C ASP A 239 15.26 10.83 -5.97
#